data_AF-A0AAN2C758-F1
#
_entry.id   AF-A0AAN2C758-F1
#
_cell.length_a   1.000
_cell.length_b   1.000
_cell.length_c   1.000
_cell.angle_alpha   90.00
_cell.angle_beta   90.00
_cell.angle_gamma   90.00
#
_symmetry.space_group_name_H-M   'P 1'
#
loop_
_entity.id
_entity.type
_entity.pdbx_description
1 polymer ?
#
loop_
_entity_poly.entity_id
_entity_poly.type
_entity_poly.pdbx_seq_one_letter_code
_entity_poly.pdbx_strand_id
1 'polypeptide(L)'
;MQAGTLAAIWRYPVKALRAEPLAAAAILADGLEGDRTAALVVQTPDHTRAGKPFRGKESPRLHLTADPQTAIAEAAGARVGIALDRTQPRWFDARPVSVLFDLWVRDVEALVGDALDPLRWRPNLFVTAAPSFALREPQLVGAALQCGAVALRVVDTIDRCVTPNYDVVTGESDARVLREVAQQRGNVVGVYCEVVTPGTVRAGDAVTLG
;
A
#
# COMPACT_ATOMS: atom_id res chain seq x y z
N MET A 1 5.48 15.82 -18.69
CA MET A 1 5.62 16.77 -17.55
C MET A 1 6.36 16.09 -16.41
N GLN A 2 7.29 16.74 -15.70
CA GLN A 2 7.89 16.15 -14.51
C GLN A 2 6.87 16.11 -13.36
N ALA A 3 6.59 14.92 -12.84
CA ALA A 3 5.67 14.72 -11.73
C ALA A 3 6.41 14.64 -10.39
N GLY A 4 7.64 14.12 -10.37
CA GLY A 4 8.43 14.02 -9.15
C GLY A 4 9.64 13.10 -9.27
N THR A 5 10.10 12.61 -8.13
CA THR A 5 11.20 11.66 -8.00
C THR A 5 10.77 10.50 -7.10
N LEU A 6 11.08 9.27 -7.50
CA LEU A 6 10.79 8.08 -6.71
C LEU A 6 11.65 8.08 -5.43
N ALA A 7 11.03 8.34 -4.29
CA ALA A 7 11.71 8.48 -3.02
C ALA A 7 11.89 7.14 -2.30
N ALA A 8 10.89 6.27 -2.37
CA ALA A 8 10.94 4.95 -1.73
C ALA A 8 10.15 3.90 -2.51
N ILE A 9 10.59 2.65 -2.35
CA ILE A 9 9.93 1.47 -2.89
C ILE A 9 9.66 0.52 -1.73
N TRP A 10 8.43 0.02 -1.65
CA TRP A 10 8.00 -0.93 -0.63
C TRP A 10 7.32 -2.14 -1.23
N ARG A 11 7.75 -3.31 -0.75
CA ARG A 11 7.15 -4.61 -1.07
C ARG A 11 6.45 -5.17 0.16
N TYR A 12 5.31 -5.80 -0.05
CA TYR A 12 4.52 -6.47 1.00
C TYR A 12 4.39 -7.96 0.64
N PRO A 13 5.40 -8.80 0.94
CA PRO A 13 5.37 -10.21 0.52
C PRO A 13 4.12 -10.97 0.96
N VAL A 14 3.58 -10.58 2.12
CA VAL A 14 2.41 -11.20 2.73
C VAL A 14 1.32 -10.14 2.92
N LYS A 15 0.11 -10.44 2.47
CA LYS A 15 -1.06 -9.57 2.62
C LYS A 15 -1.22 -9.15 4.09
N ALA A 16 -1.51 -7.88 4.31
CA ALA A 16 -1.67 -7.21 5.60
C ALA A 16 -0.41 -7.02 6.46
N LEU A 17 0.68 -7.76 6.20
CA LEU A 17 1.94 -7.58 6.95
C LEU A 17 2.66 -6.27 6.59
N ARG A 18 3.65 -5.91 7.41
CA ARG A 18 4.52 -4.76 7.20
C ARG A 18 5.30 -4.87 5.88
N ALA A 19 5.62 -3.72 5.30
CA ALA A 19 6.47 -3.66 4.12
C ALA A 19 7.94 -3.92 4.46
N GLU A 20 8.68 -4.39 3.47
CA GLU A 20 10.14 -4.27 3.43
C GLU A 20 10.55 -3.14 2.46
N PRO A 21 11.49 -2.28 2.84
CA PRO A 21 12.03 -1.25 1.96
C PRO A 21 12.99 -1.84 0.94
N LEU A 22 12.92 -1.35 -0.29
CA LEU A 22 13.80 -1.76 -1.38
C LEU A 22 14.53 -0.54 -1.95
N ALA A 23 15.82 -0.69 -2.23
CA ALA A 23 16.57 0.32 -3.00
C ALA A 23 16.19 0.31 -4.49
N ALA A 24 15.74 -0.85 -4.98
CA ALA A 24 15.28 -1.07 -6.34
C ALA A 24 14.36 -2.29 -6.40
N ALA A 25 13.47 -2.33 -7.39
CA ALA A 25 12.57 -3.46 -7.60
C ALA A 25 12.30 -3.71 -9.08
N ALA A 26 12.13 -4.99 -9.44
CA ALA A 26 11.56 -5.36 -10.72
C ALA A 26 10.04 -5.15 -10.69
N ILE A 27 9.53 -4.43 -11.68
CA ILE A 27 8.12 -4.33 -12.00
C ILE A 27 7.89 -5.25 -13.20
N LEU A 28 7.20 -6.35 -12.95
CA LEU A 28 6.79 -7.35 -13.93
C LEU A 28 5.45 -6.94 -14.57
N ALA A 29 5.04 -7.64 -15.62
CA ALA A 29 3.74 -7.39 -16.27
C ALA A 29 2.55 -7.52 -15.29
N ASP A 30 2.69 -8.32 -14.24
CA ASP A 30 1.67 -8.58 -13.23
C ASP A 30 1.90 -7.82 -11.90
N GLY A 31 2.88 -6.90 -11.84
CA GLY A 31 3.13 -6.05 -10.67
C GLY A 31 4.56 -6.09 -10.14
N LEU A 32 4.75 -5.58 -8.92
CA LEU A 32 6.06 -5.58 -8.26
C LEU A 32 6.47 -7.01 -7.86
N GLU A 33 7.67 -7.42 -8.23
CA GLU A 33 8.16 -8.79 -8.01
C GLU A 33 8.15 -9.17 -6.52
N GLY A 34 7.44 -10.24 -6.20
CA GLY A 34 7.32 -10.77 -4.84
C GLY A 34 6.25 -10.07 -3.99
N ASP A 35 5.58 -9.03 -4.50
CA ASP A 35 4.53 -8.33 -3.77
C ASP A 35 3.26 -9.19 -3.63
N ARG A 36 2.76 -9.28 -2.40
CA ARG A 36 1.53 -10.00 -2.01
C ARG A 36 1.45 -11.41 -2.61
N THR A 37 2.57 -12.12 -2.64
CA THR A 37 2.65 -13.52 -3.08
C THR A 37 2.04 -14.49 -2.07
N ALA A 38 1.76 -14.02 -0.86
CA ALA A 38 1.09 -14.81 0.17
C ALA A 38 0.03 -14.00 0.94
N ALA A 39 -0.83 -14.71 1.65
CA ALA A 39 -1.70 -14.14 2.70
C ALA A 39 -1.72 -15.06 3.92
N LEU A 40 -2.12 -14.52 5.07
CA LEU A 40 -2.47 -15.34 6.24
C LEU A 40 -3.96 -15.67 6.16
N VAL A 41 -4.34 -16.94 6.28
CA VAL A 41 -5.72 -17.42 6.17
C VAL A 41 -6.13 -18.10 7.46
N VAL A 42 -7.34 -17.82 7.94
CA VAL A 42 -7.86 -18.43 9.18
C VAL A 42 -8.18 -19.91 8.96
N GLN A 43 -7.64 -20.74 9.84
CA GLN A 43 -7.78 -22.20 9.85
C GLN A 43 -8.62 -22.72 11.03
N THR A 44 -8.89 -21.89 12.05
CA THR A 44 -9.74 -22.30 13.19
C THR A 44 -11.12 -22.73 12.70
N PRO A 45 -11.55 -23.98 12.99
CA PRO A 45 -12.90 -24.44 12.71
C PRO A 45 -13.94 -23.53 13.38
N ASP A 46 -15.09 -23.33 12.73
CA ASP A 46 -16.20 -22.51 13.22
C ASP A 46 -15.91 -21.01 13.43
N HIS A 47 -14.69 -20.55 13.16
CA HIS A 47 -14.41 -19.11 13.11
C HIS A 47 -15.18 -18.47 11.95
N THR A 48 -15.79 -17.30 12.17
CA THR A 48 -16.60 -16.58 11.17
C THR A 48 -15.86 -16.26 9.87
N ARG A 49 -14.52 -16.32 9.92
CA ARG A 49 -13.60 -16.09 8.81
C ARG A 49 -12.80 -17.31 8.38
N ALA A 50 -13.16 -18.52 8.80
CA ALA A 50 -12.49 -19.75 8.37
C ALA A 50 -12.38 -19.79 6.83
N GLY A 51 -11.19 -20.12 6.32
CA GLY A 51 -10.86 -20.12 4.90
C GLY A 51 -10.71 -18.73 4.25
N LYS A 52 -10.79 -17.64 5.02
CA LYS A 52 -10.65 -16.26 4.52
C LYS A 52 -9.36 -15.60 5.03
N PRO A 53 -8.82 -14.60 4.31
CA PRO A 53 -7.63 -13.88 4.76
C PRO A 53 -7.81 -13.21 6.11
N PHE A 54 -6.90 -13.41 7.05
CA PHE A 54 -6.77 -12.68 8.29
C PHE A 54 -6.22 -11.28 7.99
N ARG A 55 -6.94 -10.21 8.36
CA ARG A 55 -6.63 -8.83 7.95
C ARG A 55 -6.19 -8.02 9.16
N GLY A 56 -5.63 -6.84 8.88
CA GLY A 56 -5.32 -5.84 9.92
C GLY A 56 -6.50 -5.44 10.78
N LYS A 57 -7.73 -5.56 10.25
CA LYS A 57 -8.96 -5.32 11.02
C LYS A 57 -9.16 -6.34 12.17
N GLU A 58 -8.66 -7.57 12.02
CA GLU A 58 -8.74 -8.58 13.07
C GLU A 58 -7.57 -8.49 14.05
N SER A 59 -6.37 -8.13 13.58
CA SER A 59 -5.28 -7.69 14.44
C SER A 59 -4.47 -6.57 13.79
N PRO A 60 -4.47 -5.35 14.34
CA PRO A 60 -3.69 -4.24 13.78
C PRO A 60 -2.18 -4.48 13.92
N ARG A 61 -1.77 -5.38 14.82
CA ARG A 61 -0.36 -5.73 15.00
C ARG A 61 0.24 -6.49 13.82
N LEU A 62 -0.59 -7.02 12.91
CA LEU A 62 -0.13 -7.54 11.62
C LEU A 62 0.68 -6.48 10.86
N HIS A 63 0.34 -5.20 10.98
CA HIS A 63 1.06 -4.11 10.31
C HIS A 63 2.44 -3.81 10.91
N LEU A 64 2.78 -4.41 12.05
CA LEU A 64 4.02 -4.15 12.77
C LEU A 64 5.14 -5.14 12.44
N THR A 65 4.80 -6.30 11.86
CA THR A 65 5.76 -7.36 11.52
C THR A 65 5.75 -7.69 10.03
N ALA A 66 6.93 -7.98 9.48
CA ALA A 66 7.08 -8.57 8.14
C ALA A 66 7.18 -10.11 8.19
N ASP A 67 7.34 -10.68 9.38
CA ASP A 67 7.51 -12.12 9.59
C ASP A 67 6.14 -12.81 9.84
N PRO A 68 5.71 -13.74 8.97
CA PRO A 68 4.50 -14.53 9.18
C PRO A 68 4.48 -15.32 10.48
N GLN A 69 5.62 -15.83 10.96
CA GLN A 69 5.63 -16.65 12.17
C GLN A 69 5.28 -15.85 13.40
N THR A 70 5.81 -14.63 13.50
CA THR A 70 5.41 -13.65 14.52
C THR A 70 3.89 -13.39 14.50
N ALA A 71 3.31 -13.18 13.31
CA ALA A 71 1.87 -12.97 13.17
C ALA A 71 1.03 -14.21 13.55
N ILE A 72 1.48 -15.41 13.18
CA ILE A 72 0.84 -16.69 13.53
C ILE A 72 0.85 -16.89 15.05
N ALA A 73 2.00 -16.66 15.70
CA ALA A 73 2.14 -16.79 17.15
C ALA A 73 1.23 -15.82 17.90
N GLU A 74 1.11 -14.58 17.41
CA GLU A 74 0.22 -13.59 17.99
C GLU A 74 -1.25 -13.99 17.88
N ALA A 75 -1.70 -14.41 16.69
CA ALA A 75 -3.08 -14.85 16.47
C ALA A 75 -3.41 -16.09 17.31
N ALA A 76 -2.45 -17.01 17.49
CA ALA A 76 -2.60 -18.15 18.37
C ALA A 76 -2.83 -17.74 19.84
N GLY A 77 -2.19 -16.66 20.31
CA GLY A 77 -2.46 -16.07 21.63
C GLY A 77 -3.90 -15.59 21.78
N ALA A 78 -4.53 -15.14 20.70
CA ALA A 78 -5.96 -14.82 20.62
C ALA A 78 -6.85 -16.02 20.28
N ARG A 79 -6.31 -17.25 20.30
CA ARG A 79 -6.99 -18.52 19.96
C ARG A 79 -7.51 -18.58 18.51
N VAL A 80 -6.86 -17.86 17.60
CA VAL A 80 -7.13 -17.93 16.16
C VAL A 80 -5.94 -18.57 15.45
N GLY A 81 -6.11 -19.81 15.00
CA GLY A 81 -5.18 -20.48 14.12
C GLY A 81 -5.23 -19.86 12.73
N ILE A 82 -4.09 -19.37 12.27
CA ILE A 82 -3.90 -18.85 10.91
C ILE A 82 -2.71 -19.56 10.27
N ALA A 83 -2.71 -19.68 8.95
CA ALA A 83 -1.62 -20.29 8.20
C ALA A 83 -1.29 -19.45 6.97
N LEU A 84 -0.03 -19.54 6.53
CA LEU A 84 0.42 -18.90 5.30
C LEU A 84 -0.17 -19.63 4.09
N ASP A 85 -0.79 -18.88 3.19
CA ASP A 85 -1.37 -19.37 1.94
C ASP A 85 -0.67 -18.71 0.75
N ARG A 86 -0.18 -19.55 -0.18
CA ARG A 86 0.50 -19.19 -1.43
C ARG A 86 -0.17 -19.81 -2.66
N THR A 87 -1.41 -20.29 -2.51
CA THR A 87 -2.14 -20.98 -3.58
C THR A 87 -2.56 -20.04 -4.71
N GLN A 88 -2.71 -18.75 -4.42
CA GLN A 88 -2.95 -17.71 -5.43
C GLN A 88 -1.63 -17.08 -5.87
N PRO A 89 -1.51 -16.69 -7.16
CA PRO A 89 -0.31 -16.03 -7.66
C PRO A 89 -0.06 -14.68 -6.97
N ARG A 90 -1.14 -13.95 -6.66
CA ARG A 90 -1.13 -12.64 -6.00
C ARG A 90 -2.37 -12.45 -5.14
N TRP A 91 -2.19 -11.79 -3.99
CA TRP A 91 -3.22 -11.45 -3.00
C TRP A 91 -3.49 -9.94 -2.94
N PHE A 92 -3.60 -9.31 -4.11
CA PHE A 92 -3.90 -7.88 -4.24
C PHE A 92 -5.27 -7.51 -3.65
N ASP A 93 -5.45 -6.22 -3.36
CA ASP A 93 -6.77 -5.70 -2.99
C ASP A 93 -7.59 -5.36 -4.25
N ALA A 94 -6.96 -4.75 -5.26
CA ALA A 94 -7.62 -4.42 -6.53
C ALA A 94 -6.68 -4.45 -7.75
N ARG A 95 -5.50 -3.82 -7.66
CA ARG A 95 -4.57 -3.64 -8.77
C ARG A 95 -3.11 -3.85 -8.33
N PRO A 96 -2.21 -4.19 -9.28
CA PRO A 96 -0.90 -4.76 -8.98
C PRO A 96 0.16 -3.76 -8.49
N VAL A 97 0.01 -2.47 -8.82
CA VAL A 97 0.94 -1.42 -8.39
C VAL A 97 0.15 -0.25 -7.82
N SER A 98 0.64 0.31 -6.71
CA SER A 98 0.09 1.52 -6.10
C SER A 98 1.15 2.62 -6.03
N VAL A 99 0.74 3.84 -6.36
CA VAL A 99 1.58 5.05 -6.32
C VAL A 99 0.99 6.04 -5.33
N LEU A 100 1.84 6.65 -4.53
CA LEU A 100 1.49 7.69 -3.57
C LEU A 100 2.47 8.86 -3.71
N PHE A 101 1.94 10.07 -3.82
CA PHE A 101 2.74 11.29 -3.77
C PHE A 101 2.75 11.86 -2.36
N ASP A 102 3.90 12.38 -1.95
CA ASP A 102 4.10 13.03 -0.65
C ASP A 102 3.17 14.22 -0.40
N LEU A 103 2.80 14.96 -1.46
CA LEU A 103 1.87 16.08 -1.38
C LEU A 103 0.49 15.65 -0.89
N TRP A 104 0.03 14.45 -1.26
CA TRP A 104 -1.25 13.92 -0.80
C TRP A 104 -1.18 13.50 0.66
N VAL A 105 -0.02 13.06 1.14
CA VAL A 105 0.20 12.79 2.57
C VAL A 105 0.17 14.10 3.36
N ARG A 106 0.92 15.12 2.91
CA ARG A 106 0.93 16.45 3.54
C ARG A 106 -0.45 17.09 3.62
N ASP A 107 -1.27 16.93 2.58
CA ASP A 107 -2.65 17.40 2.62
C ASP A 107 -3.44 16.73 3.76
N VAL A 108 -3.23 15.44 4.02
CA VAL A 108 -3.91 14.72 5.12
C VAL A 108 -3.33 15.14 6.47
N GLU A 109 -2.00 15.29 6.57
CA GLU A 109 -1.34 15.81 7.78
C GLU A 109 -1.90 17.18 8.18
N ALA A 110 -2.13 18.07 7.21
CA ALA A 110 -2.72 19.38 7.45
C ALA A 110 -4.17 19.31 7.98
N LEU A 111 -4.95 18.31 7.55
CA LEU A 111 -6.33 18.09 8.02
C LEU A 111 -6.36 17.47 9.42
N VAL A 112 -5.46 16.54 9.70
CA VAL A 112 -5.39 15.83 10.99
C VAL A 112 -4.72 16.69 12.07
N GLY A 113 -3.76 17.53 11.67
CA GLY A 113 -2.94 18.36 12.56
C GLY A 113 -1.66 17.69 13.06
N ASP A 114 -1.32 16.51 12.55
CA ASP A 114 -0.19 15.68 12.98
C ASP A 114 0.58 15.14 11.76
N ALA A 115 1.88 14.88 11.92
CA ALA A 115 2.68 14.19 10.91
C ALA A 115 2.28 12.70 10.82
N LEU A 116 2.25 12.14 9.62
CA LEU A 116 1.76 10.80 9.35
C LEU A 116 2.77 9.98 8.54
N ASP A 117 3.10 8.79 9.02
CA ASP A 117 3.94 7.86 8.27
C ASP A 117 3.25 7.43 6.96
N PRO A 118 3.89 7.59 5.78
CA PRO A 118 3.31 7.21 4.49
C PRO A 118 2.99 5.71 4.37
N LEU A 119 3.61 4.84 5.17
CA LEU A 119 3.32 3.40 5.19
C LEU A 119 1.90 3.09 5.71
N ARG A 120 1.22 4.03 6.38
CA ARG A 120 -0.22 3.93 6.71
C ARG A 120 -1.08 3.70 5.46
N TRP A 121 -0.66 4.25 4.31
CA TRP A 121 -1.34 4.13 3.03
C TRP A 121 -0.90 2.93 2.19
N ARG A 122 0.12 2.21 2.65
CA ARG A 122 0.67 0.98 2.06
C ARG A 122 0.98 1.04 0.55
N PRO A 123 1.62 2.11 0.03
CA PRO A 123 1.92 2.18 -1.40
C PRO A 123 3.10 1.27 -1.76
N ASN A 124 3.25 0.95 -3.04
CA ASN A 124 4.45 0.31 -3.57
C ASN A 124 5.51 1.34 -3.95
N LEU A 125 5.09 2.42 -4.62
CA LEU A 125 5.96 3.49 -5.08
C LEU A 125 5.56 4.80 -4.38
N PHE A 126 6.52 5.41 -3.70
CA PHE A 126 6.32 6.70 -3.03
C PHE A 126 7.15 7.78 -3.71
N VAL A 127 6.47 8.83 -4.15
CA VAL A 127 7.03 9.86 -5.01
C VAL A 127 7.07 11.18 -4.26
N THR A 128 8.25 11.80 -4.21
CA THR A 128 8.38 13.21 -3.83
C THR A 128 7.95 14.05 -5.02
N ALA A 129 6.86 14.79 -4.88
CA ALA A 129 6.29 15.61 -5.94
C ALA A 129 7.27 16.70 -6.38
N ALA A 130 7.35 16.92 -7.70
CA ALA A 130 8.03 18.08 -8.23
C ALA A 130 7.29 19.36 -7.83
N PRO A 131 7.96 20.52 -7.67
CA PRO A 131 7.28 21.78 -7.30
C PRO A 131 6.16 22.19 -8.27
N SER A 132 6.26 21.79 -9.55
CA SER A 132 5.24 22.07 -10.56
C SER A 132 4.08 21.06 -10.58
N PHE A 133 4.13 20.00 -9.77
CA PHE A 133 3.11 18.96 -9.76
C PHE A 133 2.09 19.20 -8.64
N ALA A 134 0.83 19.45 -9.02
CA ALA A 134 -0.25 19.78 -8.09
C ALA A 134 -1.53 18.95 -8.34
N LEU A 135 -1.46 17.87 -9.13
CA LEU A 135 -2.63 17.06 -9.45
C LEU A 135 -3.07 16.21 -8.25
N ARG A 136 -4.37 16.06 -8.10
CA ARG A 136 -5.02 15.12 -7.18
C ARG A 136 -5.26 13.78 -7.86
N GLU A 137 -5.47 12.75 -7.06
CA GLU A 137 -5.62 11.37 -7.47
C GLU A 137 -6.61 11.17 -8.63
N PRO A 138 -7.84 11.75 -8.61
CA PRO A 138 -8.79 11.55 -9.70
C PRO A 138 -8.33 12.16 -11.03
N GLN A 139 -7.52 13.22 -10.99
CA GLN A 139 -7.01 13.90 -12.19
C GLN A 139 -5.91 13.09 -12.90
N LEU A 140 -5.35 12.09 -12.23
CA LEU A 140 -4.37 11.18 -12.82
C LEU A 140 -5.03 9.97 -13.50
N VAL A 141 -6.30 9.66 -13.23
CA VAL A 141 -6.94 8.47 -13.81
C VAL A 141 -6.92 8.56 -15.33
N GLY A 142 -6.41 7.51 -15.98
CA GLY A 142 -6.18 7.46 -17.42
C GLY A 142 -4.81 7.98 -17.86
N ALA A 143 -4.02 8.64 -17.00
CA ALA A 143 -2.72 9.18 -17.36
C ALA A 143 -1.61 8.11 -17.39
N ALA A 144 -0.56 8.37 -18.19
CA ALA A 144 0.62 7.53 -18.24
C ALA A 144 1.68 8.06 -17.27
N LEU A 145 2.21 7.19 -16.42
CA LEU A 145 3.33 7.51 -15.54
C LEU A 145 4.56 6.75 -16.02
N GLN A 146 5.64 7.47 -16.31
CA GLN A 146 6.95 6.89 -16.55
C GLN A 146 7.79 7.03 -15.28
N CYS A 147 8.38 5.92 -14.82
CA CYS A 147 9.31 5.89 -13.70
C CYS A 147 10.55 5.08 -14.10
N GLY A 148 11.67 5.78 -14.33
CA GLY A 148 12.85 5.14 -14.93
C GLY A 148 12.50 4.49 -16.27
N ALA A 149 12.76 3.19 -16.42
CA ALA A 149 12.41 2.42 -17.62
C ALA A 149 10.96 1.87 -17.61
N VAL A 150 10.25 1.97 -16.48
CA VAL A 150 8.91 1.38 -16.31
C VAL A 150 7.83 2.37 -16.71
N ALA A 151 6.88 1.90 -17.53
CA ALA A 151 5.68 2.66 -17.89
C ALA A 151 4.46 2.05 -17.19
N LEU A 152 3.68 2.91 -16.54
CA LEU A 152 2.45 2.58 -15.81
C LEU A 152 1.27 3.36 -16.38
N ARG A 153 0.08 2.75 -16.38
CA ARG A 153 -1.18 3.45 -16.62
C ARG A 153 -1.91 3.59 -15.29
N VAL A 154 -2.27 4.80 -14.91
CA VAL A 154 -3.15 5.01 -13.75
C VAL A 154 -4.56 4.61 -14.17
N VAL A 155 -5.14 3.65 -13.46
CA VAL A 155 -6.44 3.05 -13.84
C VAL A 155 -7.55 3.36 -12.84
N ASP A 156 -7.19 3.65 -11.59
CA ASP A 156 -8.18 3.94 -10.56
C ASP A 156 -7.56 4.74 -9.40
N THR A 157 -8.41 5.37 -8.62
CA THR A 157 -8.07 5.90 -7.30
C THR A 157 -8.08 4.80 -6.25
N ILE A 158 -7.49 5.05 -5.08
CA ILE A 158 -7.54 4.10 -3.95
C ILE A 158 -8.48 4.62 -2.86
N ASP A 159 -9.66 4.02 -2.78
CA ASP A 159 -10.55 4.17 -1.63
C ASP A 159 -9.91 3.63 -0.35
N ARG A 160 -10.04 4.39 0.73
CA ARG A 160 -9.41 4.05 1.99
C ARG A 160 -10.37 3.32 2.94
N CYS A 161 -9.87 2.21 3.48
CA CYS A 161 -10.52 1.46 4.56
C CYS A 161 -9.91 1.88 5.92
N VAL A 162 -10.22 1.16 7.00
CA VAL A 162 -9.74 1.49 8.36
C VAL A 162 -8.22 1.43 8.54
N THR A 163 -7.50 0.72 7.68
CA THR A 163 -6.06 0.46 7.83
C THR A 163 -5.19 1.70 8.13
N PRO A 164 -5.37 2.86 7.47
CA PRO A 164 -4.54 4.04 7.73
C PRO A 164 -4.69 4.64 9.14
N ASN A 165 -5.74 4.29 9.88
CA ASN A 165 -5.89 4.72 11.27
C ASN A 165 -4.79 4.16 12.17
N TYR A 166 -4.25 2.98 11.85
CA TYR A 166 -3.25 2.33 12.70
C TYR A 166 -1.86 2.89 12.45
N ASP A 167 -1.18 3.23 13.53
CA ASP A 167 0.23 3.55 13.52
C ASP A 167 1.07 2.31 13.16
N VAL A 168 2.00 2.47 12.23
CA VAL A 168 2.81 1.36 11.69
C VAL A 168 4.00 0.99 12.56
N VAL A 169 4.19 1.69 13.68
CA VAL A 169 5.21 1.41 14.71
C VAL A 169 4.56 0.92 16.00
N THR A 170 3.56 1.63 16.51
CA THR A 170 2.92 1.31 17.80
C THR A 170 1.70 0.39 17.66
N GLY A 171 1.02 0.41 16.51
CA GLY A 171 -0.24 -0.29 16.30
C GLY A 171 -1.46 0.42 16.89
N GLU A 172 -1.27 1.60 17.51
CA GLU A 172 -2.36 2.40 18.07
C GLU A 172 -3.23 2.97 16.95
N SER A 173 -4.54 3.02 17.20
CA SER A 173 -5.50 3.52 16.23
C SER A 173 -5.82 4.99 16.48
N ASP A 174 -5.72 5.82 15.44
CA ASP A 174 -6.27 7.17 15.39
C ASP A 174 -7.36 7.26 14.31
N ALA A 175 -8.62 7.28 14.75
CA ALA A 175 -9.77 7.35 13.85
C ALA A 175 -9.90 8.71 13.12
N ARG A 176 -9.20 9.76 13.58
CA ARG A 176 -9.22 11.07 12.90
C ARG A 176 -8.67 10.96 11.49
N VAL A 177 -7.65 10.12 11.26
CA VAL A 177 -7.00 9.95 9.96
C VAL A 177 -8.00 9.60 8.86
N LEU A 178 -8.73 8.49 8.97
CA LEU A 178 -9.71 8.11 7.96
C LEU A 178 -10.92 9.05 7.95
N ARG A 179 -11.34 9.56 9.11
CA ARG A 179 -12.49 10.47 9.20
C ARG A 179 -12.24 11.74 8.39
N GLU A 180 -11.08 12.38 8.52
CA GLU A 180 -10.73 13.57 7.74
C GLU A 180 -10.61 13.25 6.25
N VAL A 181 -9.99 12.12 5.89
CA VAL A 181 -9.91 11.67 4.48
C VAL A 181 -11.30 11.45 3.87
N ALA A 182 -12.21 10.81 4.60
CA ALA A 182 -13.57 10.59 4.15
C ALA A 182 -14.35 11.91 3.99
N GLN A 183 -14.22 12.84 4.95
CA GLN A 183 -14.99 14.09 4.96
C GLN A 183 -14.44 15.14 4.00
N GLN A 184 -13.13 15.20 3.79
CA GLN A 184 -12.46 16.32 3.12
C GLN A 184 -11.79 15.94 1.80
N ARG A 185 -11.60 14.64 1.53
CA ARG A 185 -10.90 14.14 0.33
C ARG A 185 -11.70 13.11 -0.47
N GLY A 186 -12.98 12.91 -0.16
CA GLY A 186 -13.81 11.92 -0.85
C GLY A 186 -13.36 10.48 -0.61
N ASN A 187 -12.74 10.22 0.54
CA ASN A 187 -12.21 8.90 0.93
C ASN A 187 -11.04 8.36 0.07
N VAL A 188 -10.37 9.22 -0.68
CA VAL A 188 -9.29 8.84 -1.59
C VAL A 188 -7.94 9.37 -1.11
N VAL A 189 -6.95 8.47 -1.13
CA VAL A 189 -5.52 8.81 -1.05
C VAL A 189 -4.77 7.85 -1.96
N GLY A 190 -3.85 8.27 -2.81
CA GLY A 190 -3.10 7.36 -3.70
C GLY A 190 -3.89 6.79 -4.90
N VAL A 191 -3.15 6.21 -5.86
CA VAL A 191 -3.70 5.68 -7.11
C VAL A 191 -3.22 4.27 -7.43
N TYR A 192 -4.07 3.49 -8.10
CA TYR A 192 -3.74 2.19 -8.65
C TYR A 192 -3.26 2.29 -10.09
N CYS A 193 -2.26 1.48 -10.42
CA CYS A 193 -1.65 1.42 -11.72
C CYS A 193 -1.63 0.00 -12.28
N GLU A 194 -1.73 -0.09 -13.61
CA GLU A 194 -1.38 -1.27 -14.39
C GLU A 194 -0.03 -1.06 -15.06
N VAL A 195 0.70 -2.16 -15.28
CA VAL A 195 2.02 -2.13 -15.89
C VAL A 195 1.88 -2.18 -17.41
N VAL A 196 2.36 -1.14 -18.08
CA VAL A 196 2.38 -1.06 -19.55
C VAL A 196 3.71 -1.60 -20.07
N THR A 197 4.82 -1.16 -19.47
CA THR A 197 6.17 -1.62 -19.83
C THR A 197 6.89 -2.09 -18.56
N PRO A 198 7.16 -3.40 -18.43
CA PRO A 198 7.96 -3.94 -17.33
C PRO A 198 9.40 -3.43 -17.33
N GLY A 199 10.06 -3.50 -16.18
CA GLY A 199 11.45 -3.05 -16.03
C GLY A 199 11.87 -2.97 -14.58
N THR A 200 12.96 -2.24 -14.32
CA THR A 200 13.45 -1.99 -12.96
C THR A 200 13.25 -0.52 -12.62
N VAL A 201 12.74 -0.26 -11.41
CA VAL A 201 12.71 1.06 -10.79
C VAL A 201 13.73 1.14 -9.66
N ARG A 202 14.28 2.32 -9.42
CA ARG A 202 15.25 2.61 -8.36
C ARG A 202 14.85 3.88 -7.63
N ALA A 203 15.13 3.93 -6.33
CA ALA A 203 15.04 5.20 -5.61
C ALA A 203 15.94 6.25 -6.30
N GLY A 204 15.41 7.45 -6.49
CA GLY A 204 16.02 8.51 -7.27
C GLY A 204 15.57 8.59 -8.74
N ASP A 205 14.85 7.59 -9.26
CA ASP A 205 14.33 7.66 -10.63
C ASP A 205 13.35 8.82 -10.80
N ALA A 206 13.49 9.55 -11.91
CA ALA A 206 12.54 10.57 -12.27
C ALA A 206 11.17 9.95 -12.58
N VAL A 207 10.11 10.60 -12.10
CA VAL A 207 8.72 10.25 -12.40
C VAL A 207 8.14 11.35 -13.29
N THR A 208 7.65 10.97 -14.46
CA THR A 208 7.04 11.91 -15.41
C THR A 208 5.64 11.46 -15.81
N LEU A 209 4.78 12.46 -16.07
CA LEU A 209 3.44 12.30 -16.58
C LEU A 209 3.46 12.49 -18.10
N GLY A 210 2.96 11.51 -18.84
CA GLY A 210 2.77 11.54 -20.29
C GLY A 210 1.47 12.22 -20.70
#